data_AF-A0A954V3V6-F1
#
_entry.id   AF-A0A954V3V6-F1
#
_cell.length_a   1.000
_cell.length_b   1.000
_cell.length_c   1.000
_cell.angle_alpha   90.00
_cell.angle_beta   90.00
_cell.angle_gamma   90.00
#
_symmetry.space_group_name_H-M   'P 1'
#
loop_
_entity.id
_entity.type
_entity.pdbx_description
1 polymer ?
#
loop_
_entity_poly.entity_id
_entity_poly.type
_entity_poly.pdbx_seq_one_letter_code
_entity_poly.pdbx_strand_id
1 'polypeptide(L)'
;FAVPNPRNAAWMMLVKRSGAVRLLEVGNASSWDDPALRNFALADPSDIPLNGVWSNDGQRFYLAFSTGGLAVFRWTGSGLELGWSTRALDGRTNDASVASALSIDQGRIQSHLDVDLAVTGGDGNETLTIATRRRGLDATTKLVSLKFSDGASYPTVLKVDREVGVHWLQVVGNHPPSLVTRISDSLVIDESRIRSRLKVNNQTFVSATSAQVLELTDDSPRVTSYGRTRLISATGNQQGTALWALLEDGSIWKFAVSKLTAEADSGGWTRLGYSALGASQISLSPDERQMLIVNQGSGILVDPDSGRSLAEVGAIQAAAWDPGSDARLAVCREDRTLEILSEGQVTTLAERPLMSADAKLVQLSFFNETWENPALPTRQFLLVHSEQAQHGALQFVAIDAAPEKAASHSPETEEIPLGTRVAVSPTENILVTGAPGGTVAVWFAAPTHDPKPQQLFDLEGHRGEQLTCITFSSDGRTIVTADTKNRLFAWLSRDPLVGTTPTER
;
A
#
# COMPACT_ATOMS: atom_id res chain seq x y z
N PHE A 1 17.08 -12.32 -15.23
CA PHE A 1 16.80 -12.73 -13.85
C PHE A 1 18.11 -13.12 -13.18
N ALA A 2 18.10 -13.32 -11.86
CA ALA A 2 19.26 -13.72 -11.08
C ALA A 2 18.91 -14.91 -10.19
N VAL A 3 19.82 -15.88 -10.05
CA VAL A 3 19.59 -17.11 -9.27
C VAL A 3 20.77 -17.34 -8.32
N PRO A 4 20.56 -17.29 -6.99
CA PRO A 4 21.63 -17.53 -6.02
C PRO A 4 22.09 -18.99 -6.06
N ASN A 5 23.38 -19.22 -5.84
CA ASN A 5 23.93 -20.57 -5.75
C ASN A 5 23.56 -21.21 -4.39
N PRO A 6 23.08 -22.46 -4.36
CA PRO A 6 22.57 -23.08 -3.14
C PRO A 6 23.68 -23.47 -2.14
N ARG A 7 24.94 -23.58 -2.59
CA ARG A 7 26.09 -23.91 -1.73
C ARG A 7 26.95 -22.71 -1.39
N ASN A 8 26.97 -21.70 -2.25
CA ASN A 8 27.71 -20.47 -2.02
C ASN A 8 26.78 -19.26 -2.10
N ALA A 9 26.35 -18.75 -0.95
CA ALA A 9 25.44 -17.61 -0.87
C ALA A 9 26.03 -16.31 -1.44
N ALA A 10 27.35 -16.21 -1.57
CA ALA A 10 28.00 -15.09 -2.24
C ALA A 10 27.87 -15.18 -3.76
N TRP A 11 27.52 -16.34 -4.34
CA TRP A 11 27.47 -16.50 -5.78
C TRP A 11 26.07 -16.35 -6.35
N MET A 12 25.98 -15.62 -7.45
CA MET A 12 24.73 -15.33 -8.12
C MET A 12 24.88 -15.50 -9.63
N MET A 13 24.05 -16.38 -10.22
CA MET A 13 23.96 -16.48 -11.67
C MET A 13 23.10 -15.35 -12.22
N LEU A 14 23.65 -14.51 -13.07
CA LEU A 14 22.95 -13.44 -13.77
C LEU A 14 22.63 -13.87 -15.20
N VAL A 15 21.36 -13.79 -15.57
CA VAL A 15 20.88 -14.14 -16.91
C VAL A 15 20.16 -12.94 -17.52
N LYS A 16 20.71 -12.40 -18.61
CA LYS A 16 20.06 -11.36 -19.40
C LYS A 16 19.04 -11.97 -20.37
N ARG A 17 18.02 -11.19 -20.72
CA ARG A 17 17.04 -11.54 -21.76
C ARG A 17 17.70 -11.88 -23.11
N SER A 18 18.86 -11.27 -23.38
CA SER A 18 19.69 -11.53 -24.56
C SER A 18 20.47 -12.84 -24.49
N GLY A 19 20.13 -13.80 -23.62
CA GLY A 19 20.89 -15.04 -23.47
C GLY A 19 22.29 -14.89 -22.87
N ALA A 20 22.68 -13.68 -22.44
CA ALA A 20 23.97 -13.47 -21.80
C ALA A 20 23.93 -14.00 -20.36
N VAL A 21 24.79 -14.96 -20.05
CA VAL A 21 24.87 -15.61 -18.74
C VAL A 21 26.21 -15.33 -18.09
N ARG A 22 26.22 -15.00 -16.79
CA ARG A 22 27.42 -14.66 -16.01
C ARG A 22 27.27 -15.12 -14.56
N LEU A 23 28.35 -15.58 -13.95
CA LEU A 23 28.41 -15.79 -12.50
C LEU A 23 28.98 -14.53 -11.82
N LEU A 24 28.39 -14.10 -10.71
CA LEU A 24 28.83 -12.91 -9.95
C LEU A 24 29.07 -13.30 -8.49
N GLU A 25 30.15 -12.79 -7.89
CA GLU A 25 30.36 -12.84 -6.44
C GLU A 25 29.83 -11.55 -5.78
N VAL A 26 28.69 -11.67 -5.13
CA VAL A 26 28.03 -10.60 -4.37
C VAL A 26 28.94 -10.16 -3.23
N GLY A 27 29.28 -8.87 -3.21
CA GLY A 27 30.22 -8.28 -2.23
C GLY A 27 31.63 -8.07 -2.76
N ASN A 28 31.98 -8.64 -3.91
CA ASN A 28 33.26 -8.41 -4.58
C ASN A 28 33.04 -7.73 -5.94
N ALA A 29 33.06 -6.39 -5.97
CA ALA A 29 32.82 -5.63 -7.20
C ALA A 29 33.80 -5.99 -8.34
N SER A 30 35.02 -6.39 -7.99
CA SER A 30 36.05 -6.77 -8.96
C SER A 30 35.72 -8.07 -9.71
N SER A 31 34.85 -8.92 -9.15
CA SER A 31 34.39 -10.14 -9.81
C SER A 31 33.59 -9.83 -11.09
N TRP A 32 33.15 -8.59 -11.30
CA TRP A 32 32.49 -8.17 -12.53
C TRP A 32 33.43 -8.20 -13.75
N ASP A 33 34.71 -7.96 -13.52
CA ASP A 33 35.73 -7.88 -14.56
C ASP A 33 36.53 -9.19 -14.70
N ASP A 34 36.24 -10.18 -13.86
CA ASP A 34 36.92 -11.48 -13.88
C ASP A 34 36.59 -12.26 -15.16
N PRO A 35 37.60 -12.55 -16.02
CA PRO A 35 37.40 -13.33 -17.22
C PRO A 35 37.02 -14.80 -16.96
N ALA A 36 37.28 -15.36 -15.78
CA ALA A 36 36.89 -16.73 -15.40
C ALA A 36 35.38 -16.86 -15.16
N LEU A 37 34.71 -15.75 -14.84
CA LEU A 37 33.26 -15.69 -14.57
C LEU A 37 32.45 -15.34 -15.82
N ARG A 38 33.06 -15.52 -17.01
CA ARG A 38 32.68 -14.85 -18.26
C ARG A 38 31.27 -15.09 -18.78
N ASN A 39 30.87 -14.09 -19.56
CA ASN A 39 29.66 -13.96 -20.34
C ASN A 39 29.55 -15.03 -21.43
N PHE A 40 28.58 -15.94 -21.31
CA PHE A 40 28.14 -16.75 -22.44
C PHE A 40 27.05 -16.00 -23.17
N ALA A 41 27.29 -15.55 -24.40
CA ALA A 41 26.24 -15.01 -25.26
C ALA A 41 25.58 -16.18 -26.01
N LEU A 42 24.57 -16.79 -25.40
CA LEU A 42 23.86 -17.92 -26.01
C LEU A 42 22.84 -17.52 -27.08
N ALA A 43 22.63 -16.22 -27.35
CA ALA A 43 21.45 -15.76 -28.07
C ALA A 43 21.59 -15.62 -29.59
N ASP A 44 20.73 -16.39 -30.24
CA ASP A 44 19.84 -15.91 -31.30
C ASP A 44 18.77 -14.96 -30.67
N PRO A 45 18.51 -13.75 -31.22
CA PRO A 45 17.47 -12.83 -30.75
C PRO A 45 16.07 -13.45 -30.63
N SER A 46 15.86 -14.57 -31.32
CA SER A 46 14.59 -15.26 -31.37
C SER A 46 14.34 -16.19 -30.17
N ASP A 47 15.33 -16.48 -29.32
CA ASP A 47 15.14 -17.38 -28.17
C ASP A 47 15.57 -16.76 -26.84
N ILE A 48 14.58 -16.55 -25.97
CA ILE A 48 14.75 -15.79 -24.74
C ILE A 48 14.88 -16.78 -23.57
N PRO A 49 15.88 -16.61 -22.68
CA PRO A 49 15.95 -17.39 -21.45
C PRO A 49 14.74 -17.11 -20.57
N LEU A 50 14.08 -18.17 -20.10
CA LEU A 50 12.87 -18.07 -19.31
C LEU A 50 13.11 -18.37 -17.85
N ASN A 51 13.81 -19.46 -17.53
CA ASN A 51 14.02 -19.89 -16.16
C ASN A 51 15.36 -20.61 -16.02
N GLY A 52 15.94 -20.60 -14.83
CA GLY A 52 17.17 -21.33 -14.54
C GLY A 52 17.25 -21.80 -13.10
N VAL A 53 17.91 -22.94 -12.90
CA VAL A 53 18.03 -23.59 -11.59
C VAL A 53 19.42 -24.16 -11.41
N TRP A 54 19.95 -24.07 -10.19
CA TRP A 54 21.20 -24.73 -9.83
C TRP A 54 20.96 -26.19 -9.46
N SER A 55 21.97 -27.02 -9.67
CA SER A 55 22.09 -28.29 -8.98
C SER A 55 22.20 -28.11 -7.46
N ASN A 56 21.84 -29.15 -6.70
CA ASN A 56 21.91 -29.14 -5.24
C ASN A 56 23.34 -29.01 -4.70
N ASP A 57 24.35 -29.43 -5.48
CA ASP A 57 25.76 -29.26 -5.17
C ASP A 57 26.32 -27.89 -5.63
N GLY A 58 25.52 -27.09 -6.32
CA GLY A 58 25.90 -25.78 -6.85
C GLY A 58 26.93 -25.82 -7.98
N GLN A 59 27.24 -27.00 -8.55
CA GLN A 59 28.26 -27.18 -9.60
C GLN A 59 27.70 -27.03 -11.01
N ARG A 60 26.39 -27.20 -11.22
CA ARG A 60 25.73 -27.08 -12.52
C ARG A 60 24.60 -26.07 -12.47
N PHE A 61 24.49 -25.26 -13.52
CA PHE A 61 23.36 -24.34 -13.70
C PHE A 61 22.61 -24.70 -14.99
N TYR A 62 21.33 -25.02 -14.85
CA TYR A 62 20.44 -25.39 -15.93
C TYR A 62 19.65 -24.16 -16.38
N LEU A 63 19.61 -23.89 -17.68
CA LEU A 63 18.96 -22.72 -18.25
C LEU A 63 17.99 -23.12 -19.37
N ALA A 64 16.70 -22.87 -19.17
CA ALA A 64 15.65 -23.15 -20.14
C ALA A 64 15.27 -21.91 -20.95
N PHE A 65 14.93 -22.12 -22.21
CA PHE A 65 14.64 -21.07 -23.18
C PHE A 65 13.22 -21.17 -23.77
N SER A 66 12.75 -20.07 -24.36
CA SER A 66 11.41 -19.91 -24.93
C SER A 66 11.04 -20.87 -26.06
N THR A 67 12.02 -21.40 -26.79
CA THR A 67 11.79 -22.42 -27.82
C THR A 67 11.92 -23.84 -27.29
N GLY A 68 12.04 -24.04 -25.97
CA GLY A 68 12.30 -25.35 -25.36
C GLY A 68 13.78 -25.74 -25.38
N GLY A 69 14.68 -24.81 -25.72
CA GLY A 69 16.12 -25.04 -25.60
C GLY A 69 16.56 -25.22 -24.15
N LEU A 70 17.64 -25.97 -23.94
CA LEU A 70 18.28 -26.15 -22.64
C LEU A 70 19.79 -25.92 -22.79
N ALA A 71 20.38 -25.16 -21.87
CA ALA A 71 21.82 -25.03 -21.72
C ALA A 71 22.22 -25.39 -20.29
N VAL A 72 23.39 -25.99 -20.15
CA VAL A 72 23.95 -26.46 -18.88
C VAL A 72 25.34 -25.88 -18.74
N PHE A 73 25.50 -25.06 -17.71
CA PHE A 73 26.79 -24.52 -17.34
C PHE A 73 27.37 -25.34 -16.20
N ARG A 74 28.68 -25.55 -16.21
CA ARG A 74 29.41 -26.26 -15.17
C ARG A 74 30.45 -25.32 -14.56
N TRP A 75 30.54 -25.31 -13.24
CA TRP A 75 31.65 -24.72 -12.53
C TRP A 75 32.80 -25.73 -12.45
N THR A 76 33.99 -25.37 -12.92
CA THR A 76 35.17 -26.26 -12.92
C THR A 76 36.11 -26.03 -11.75
N GLY A 77 35.74 -25.16 -10.80
CA GLY A 77 36.65 -24.66 -9.76
C GLY A 77 37.50 -23.48 -10.21
N SER A 78 37.78 -23.36 -11.52
CA SER A 78 38.60 -22.30 -12.11
C SER A 78 37.82 -21.35 -13.02
N GLY A 79 36.58 -21.70 -13.38
CA GLY A 79 35.73 -20.86 -14.21
C GLY A 79 34.38 -21.51 -14.48
N LEU A 80 33.48 -20.71 -15.05
CA LEU A 80 32.20 -21.17 -15.56
C LEU A 80 32.37 -21.61 -17.02
N GLU A 81 31.91 -22.81 -17.36
CA GLU A 81 31.98 -23.38 -18.71
C GLU A 81 30.59 -23.79 -19.22
N LEU A 82 30.33 -23.66 -20.52
CA LEU A 82 29.16 -24.26 -21.14
C LEU A 82 29.42 -25.76 -21.33
N GLY A 83 28.91 -26.59 -20.43
CA GLY A 83 29.14 -28.04 -20.45
C GLY A 83 28.32 -28.75 -21.52
N TRP A 84 27.06 -28.35 -21.71
CA TRP A 84 26.18 -28.95 -22.71
C TRP A 84 25.06 -28.00 -23.11
N SER A 85 24.56 -28.11 -24.33
CA SER A 85 23.32 -27.45 -24.74
C SER A 85 22.63 -28.23 -25.86
N THR A 86 21.31 -28.14 -25.92
CA THR A 86 20.51 -28.58 -27.07
C THR A 86 20.85 -27.80 -28.35
N ARG A 87 21.52 -26.65 -28.22
CA ARG A 87 22.04 -25.85 -29.32
C ARG A 87 23.56 -25.95 -29.31
N ALA A 88 24.20 -26.45 -30.36
CA ALA A 88 25.61 -26.15 -30.51
C ALA A 88 25.77 -24.68 -30.91
N LEU A 89 26.79 -24.03 -30.37
CA LEU A 89 27.17 -22.66 -30.69
C LEU A 89 27.54 -22.50 -32.19
N ASP A 90 27.76 -23.60 -32.90
CA ASP A 90 28.07 -23.67 -34.35
C ASP A 90 26.85 -24.06 -35.23
N GLY A 91 25.65 -24.19 -34.66
CA GLY A 91 24.42 -24.50 -35.39
C GLY A 91 24.10 -26.00 -35.58
N ARG A 92 24.88 -26.92 -34.99
CA ARG A 92 24.54 -28.36 -34.98
C ARG A 92 23.73 -28.73 -33.72
N THR A 93 22.68 -29.54 -33.84
CA THR A 93 21.99 -30.08 -32.65
C THR A 93 22.77 -31.27 -32.13
N ASN A 94 23.25 -31.22 -30.88
CA ASN A 94 24.08 -32.28 -30.31
C ASN A 94 23.30 -33.57 -29.99
N ASP A 95 21.98 -33.51 -29.83
CA ASP A 95 21.14 -34.69 -29.62
C ASP A 95 19.68 -34.45 -30.05
N ALA A 96 19.25 -35.10 -31.12
CA ALA A 96 17.90 -34.98 -31.66
C ALA A 96 16.82 -35.54 -30.71
N SER A 97 17.18 -36.51 -29.86
CA SER A 97 16.23 -37.14 -28.93
C SER A 97 15.84 -36.20 -27.79
N VAL A 98 16.83 -35.50 -27.21
CA VAL A 98 16.61 -34.51 -26.15
C VAL A 98 15.94 -33.26 -26.71
N ALA A 99 16.35 -32.79 -27.90
CA ALA A 99 15.70 -31.67 -28.57
C ALA A 99 14.23 -31.98 -28.89
N SER A 100 13.91 -33.19 -29.34
CA SER A 100 12.53 -33.63 -29.57
C SER A 100 11.74 -33.73 -28.26
N ALA A 101 12.34 -34.29 -27.20
CA ALA A 101 11.71 -34.38 -25.88
C ALA A 101 11.38 -33.00 -25.31
N LEU A 102 12.23 -32.00 -25.50
CA LEU A 102 12.02 -30.63 -25.01
C LEU A 102 11.22 -29.73 -25.98
N SER A 103 11.01 -30.17 -27.23
CA SER A 103 10.24 -29.43 -28.21
C SER A 103 8.84 -29.11 -27.69
N ILE A 104 8.42 -27.86 -27.86
CA ILE A 104 7.06 -27.43 -27.55
C ILE A 104 6.20 -27.73 -28.77
N ASP A 105 5.12 -28.49 -28.59
CA ASP A 105 4.20 -28.80 -29.69
C ASP A 105 3.50 -27.51 -30.14
N GLN A 106 4.00 -26.91 -31.22
CA GLN A 106 3.50 -25.68 -31.84
C GLN A 106 3.54 -24.44 -30.93
N GLY A 107 4.62 -23.67 -31.00
CA GLY A 107 4.69 -22.31 -30.45
C GLY A 107 5.93 -22.04 -29.62
N ARG A 108 5.93 -20.89 -28.94
CA ARG A 108 6.96 -20.48 -27.98
C ARG A 108 6.35 -20.37 -26.60
N ILE A 109 7.11 -20.74 -25.59
CA ILE A 109 6.75 -20.42 -24.22
C ILE A 109 6.96 -18.91 -24.04
N GLN A 110 5.89 -18.21 -23.69
CA GLN A 110 5.89 -16.74 -23.70
C GLN A 110 6.37 -16.15 -22.37
N SER A 111 6.35 -16.93 -21.29
CA SER A 111 6.61 -16.44 -19.95
C SER A 111 7.45 -17.41 -19.12
N HIS A 112 8.26 -16.86 -18.22
CA HIS A 112 8.93 -17.64 -17.17
C HIS A 112 7.94 -18.35 -16.23
N LEU A 113 6.70 -17.86 -16.14
CA LEU A 113 5.63 -18.50 -15.35
C LEU A 113 5.14 -19.84 -15.97
N ASP A 114 5.51 -20.08 -17.22
CA ASP A 114 5.11 -21.27 -17.96
C ASP A 114 6.20 -22.35 -17.99
N VAL A 115 7.32 -22.12 -17.28
CA VAL A 115 8.42 -23.09 -17.15
C VAL A 115 8.81 -23.22 -15.68
N ASP A 116 8.72 -24.43 -15.15
CA ASP A 116 9.37 -24.78 -13.89
C ASP A 116 10.53 -25.73 -14.15
N LEU A 117 11.59 -25.56 -13.36
CA LEU A 117 12.76 -26.45 -13.34
C LEU A 117 12.98 -26.93 -11.91
N ALA A 118 13.22 -28.23 -11.76
CA ALA A 118 13.54 -28.86 -10.49
C ALA A 118 14.71 -29.82 -10.67
N VAL A 119 15.68 -29.78 -9.75
CA VAL A 119 16.80 -30.71 -9.75
C VAL A 119 16.71 -31.62 -8.53
N THR A 120 16.81 -32.92 -8.74
CA THR A 120 16.89 -33.94 -7.70
C THR A 120 18.15 -34.78 -7.88
N GLY A 121 18.63 -35.39 -6.80
CA GLY A 121 19.93 -36.07 -6.78
C GLY A 121 21.08 -35.14 -6.34
N GLY A 122 22.31 -35.61 -6.55
CA GLY A 122 23.55 -34.95 -6.16
C GLY A 122 24.78 -35.73 -6.62
N ASP A 123 25.97 -35.20 -6.33
CA ASP A 123 27.27 -35.82 -6.65
C ASP A 123 27.39 -36.21 -8.13
N GLY A 124 26.97 -35.28 -9.00
CA GLY A 124 27.10 -35.42 -10.44
C GLY A 124 26.13 -36.39 -11.12
N ASN A 125 25.27 -37.09 -10.36
CA ASN A 125 24.21 -37.94 -10.88
C ASN A 125 22.83 -37.35 -10.56
N GLU A 126 22.38 -36.46 -11.43
CA GLU A 126 21.26 -35.56 -11.17
C GLU A 126 20.13 -35.81 -12.15
N THR A 127 18.90 -35.60 -11.70
CA THR A 127 17.72 -35.60 -12.55
C THR A 127 17.15 -34.18 -12.58
N LEU A 128 17.20 -33.56 -13.76
CA LEU A 128 16.51 -32.31 -14.05
C LEU A 128 15.12 -32.64 -14.57
N THR A 129 14.10 -32.16 -13.86
CA THR A 129 12.71 -32.22 -14.30
C THR A 129 12.27 -30.83 -14.75
N ILE A 130 11.67 -30.78 -15.94
CA ILE A 130 11.22 -29.56 -16.61
C ILE A 130 9.73 -29.68 -16.85
N ALA A 131 8.94 -28.76 -16.30
CA ALA A 131 7.53 -28.65 -16.63
C ALA A 131 7.30 -27.41 -17.50
N THR A 132 6.79 -27.62 -18.71
CA THR A 132 6.41 -26.55 -19.63
C THR A 132 4.89 -26.52 -19.79
N ARG A 133 4.29 -25.34 -19.67
CA ARG A 133 2.85 -25.14 -19.73
C ARG A 133 2.43 -24.43 -21.00
N ARG A 134 1.33 -24.89 -21.57
CA ARG A 134 0.58 -24.14 -22.58
C ARG A 134 -0.70 -23.62 -21.92
N ARG A 135 -0.91 -22.31 -21.98
CA ARG A 135 -2.17 -21.67 -21.56
C ARG A 135 -3.09 -21.50 -22.77
N GLY A 136 -4.40 -21.56 -22.56
CA GLY A 136 -5.41 -21.40 -23.61
C GLY A 136 -6.54 -22.43 -23.47
N LEU A 137 -7.32 -22.57 -24.55
CA LEU A 137 -8.46 -23.50 -24.60
C LEU A 137 -8.05 -24.95 -24.34
N ASP A 138 -6.87 -25.37 -24.81
CA ASP A 138 -6.29 -26.69 -24.58
C ASP A 138 -5.09 -26.60 -23.63
N ALA A 139 -5.34 -26.17 -22.40
CA ALA A 139 -4.30 -26.08 -21.38
C ALA A 139 -3.65 -27.45 -21.15
N THR A 140 -2.33 -27.52 -21.27
CA THR A 140 -1.57 -28.77 -21.10
C THR A 140 -0.26 -28.49 -20.40
N THR A 141 0.19 -29.46 -19.60
CA THR A 141 1.50 -29.44 -18.96
C THR A 141 2.30 -30.61 -19.48
N LYS A 142 3.46 -30.31 -20.07
CA LYS A 142 4.42 -31.32 -20.52
C LYS A 142 5.54 -31.40 -19.50
N LEU A 143 5.83 -32.61 -19.04
CA LEU A 143 6.85 -32.90 -18.05
C LEU A 143 7.98 -33.70 -18.71
N VAL A 144 9.22 -33.23 -18.60
CA VAL A 144 10.40 -33.90 -19.16
C VAL A 144 11.41 -34.11 -18.05
N SER A 145 11.83 -35.35 -17.83
CA SER A 145 12.90 -35.69 -16.87
C SER A 145 14.14 -36.13 -17.62
N LEU A 146 15.25 -35.43 -17.37
CA LEU A 146 16.57 -35.66 -17.97
C LEU A 146 17.56 -36.08 -16.88
N LYS A 147 18.31 -37.14 -17.13
CA LYS A 147 19.40 -37.59 -16.25
C LYS A 147 20.73 -37.07 -16.74
N PHE A 148 21.47 -36.42 -15.85
CA PHE A 148 22.84 -35.98 -16.06
C PHE A 148 23.77 -36.75 -15.13
N SER A 149 24.53 -37.70 -15.68
CA SER A 149 25.54 -38.48 -14.95
C SER A 149 26.92 -37.87 -15.11
N ASP A 150 27.76 -37.94 -14.08
CA ASP A 150 29.15 -37.49 -14.17
C ASP A 150 29.93 -38.34 -15.18
N GLY A 151 30.63 -37.66 -16.09
CA GLY A 151 31.37 -38.29 -17.19
C GLY A 151 30.57 -38.51 -18.47
N ALA A 152 29.24 -38.32 -18.46
CA ALA A 152 28.45 -38.33 -19.69
C ALA A 152 28.55 -36.97 -20.41
N SER A 153 28.78 -36.99 -21.72
CA SER A 153 28.82 -35.76 -22.55
C SER A 153 27.44 -35.19 -22.85
N TYR A 154 26.37 -35.95 -22.61
CA TYR A 154 24.98 -35.58 -22.90
C TYR A 154 24.01 -36.20 -21.89
N PRO A 155 22.86 -35.54 -21.61
CA PRO A 155 21.83 -36.11 -20.76
C PRO A 155 21.05 -37.21 -21.46
N THR A 156 20.49 -38.13 -20.68
CA THR A 156 19.55 -39.13 -21.19
C THR A 156 18.12 -38.77 -20.80
N VAL A 157 17.18 -38.83 -21.74
CA VAL A 157 15.75 -38.66 -21.46
C VAL A 157 15.26 -39.86 -20.66
N LEU A 158 14.79 -39.62 -19.43
CA LEU A 158 14.21 -40.67 -18.58
C LEU A 158 12.71 -40.83 -18.83
N LYS A 159 12.00 -39.71 -18.93
CA LYS A 159 10.54 -39.68 -18.98
C LYS A 159 10.04 -38.43 -19.69
N VAL A 160 8.98 -38.59 -20.49
CA VAL A 160 8.21 -37.49 -21.08
C VAL A 160 6.74 -37.78 -20.84
N ASP A 161 6.10 -36.98 -19.99
CA ASP A 161 4.67 -37.06 -19.70
C ASP A 161 3.93 -35.84 -20.25
N ARG A 162 2.64 -36.01 -20.51
CA ARG A 162 1.72 -34.93 -20.85
C ARG A 162 0.46 -35.08 -20.01
N GLU A 163 0.08 -34.00 -19.35
CA GLU A 163 -1.14 -33.93 -18.56
C GLU A 163 -2.04 -32.80 -19.08
N VAL A 164 -3.34 -33.05 -19.09
CA VAL A 164 -4.35 -32.03 -19.41
C VAL A 164 -4.48 -31.10 -18.21
N GLY A 165 -4.48 -29.80 -18.46
CA GLY A 165 -4.52 -28.75 -17.44
C GLY A 165 -3.16 -28.06 -17.19
N VAL A 166 -3.22 -27.02 -16.35
CA VAL A 166 -2.04 -26.29 -15.89
C VAL A 166 -1.61 -26.87 -14.54
N HIS A 167 -0.45 -27.52 -14.52
CA HIS A 167 0.09 -28.18 -13.33
C HIS A 167 1.45 -27.59 -12.96
N TRP A 168 1.74 -27.57 -11.67
CA TRP A 168 2.95 -26.98 -11.09
C TRP A 168 3.92 -28.04 -10.59
N LEU A 169 5.23 -27.78 -10.68
CA LEU A 169 6.20 -28.69 -10.07
C LEU A 169 6.24 -28.46 -8.56
N GLN A 170 6.02 -29.53 -7.80
CA GLN A 170 6.30 -29.56 -6.36
C GLN A 170 7.48 -30.49 -6.11
N VAL A 171 8.49 -29.97 -5.40
CA VAL A 171 9.62 -30.75 -4.90
C VAL A 171 9.50 -30.81 -3.39
N VAL A 172 9.41 -32.01 -2.84
CA VAL A 172 9.32 -32.24 -1.39
C VAL A 172 10.57 -33.01 -0.97
N GLY A 173 11.55 -32.30 -0.41
CA GLY A 173 12.84 -32.88 -0.02
C GLY A 173 13.54 -33.56 -1.20
N ASN A 174 13.93 -34.83 -1.02
CA ASN A 174 14.61 -35.65 -2.05
C ASN A 174 13.64 -36.51 -2.88
N HIS A 175 12.33 -36.32 -2.77
CA HIS A 175 11.37 -37.07 -3.57
C HIS A 175 11.36 -36.60 -5.03
N PRO A 176 11.03 -37.49 -5.98
CA PRO A 176 10.83 -37.10 -7.38
C PRO A 176 9.82 -35.95 -7.47
N PRO A 177 10.05 -34.95 -8.32
CA PRO A 177 9.11 -33.85 -8.49
C PRO A 177 7.74 -34.38 -8.92
N SER A 178 6.68 -33.94 -8.26
CA SER A 178 5.30 -34.28 -8.59
C SER A 178 4.59 -33.09 -9.21
N LEU A 179 3.60 -33.36 -10.06
CA LEU A 179 2.69 -32.34 -10.58
C LEU A 179 1.58 -32.09 -9.57
N VAL A 180 1.34 -30.82 -9.25
CA VAL A 180 0.23 -30.40 -8.42
C VAL A 180 -0.65 -29.37 -9.14
N THR A 181 -1.95 -29.53 -8.99
CA THR A 181 -2.97 -28.60 -9.48
C THR A 181 -3.09 -27.34 -8.62
N ARG A 182 -2.53 -27.34 -7.39
CA ARG A 182 -2.73 -26.24 -6.43
C ARG A 182 -1.45 -25.44 -6.20
N ILE A 183 -1.37 -24.31 -6.89
CA ILE A 183 -1.12 -23.04 -6.22
C ILE A 183 -2.25 -22.17 -6.72
N SER A 184 -3.19 -21.83 -5.83
CA SER A 184 -4.37 -20.99 -6.08
C SER A 184 -4.24 -20.15 -7.35
N ASP A 185 -4.84 -20.64 -8.46
CA ASP A 185 -5.11 -19.83 -9.66
C ASP A 185 -5.98 -18.59 -9.33
N SER A 186 -6.39 -18.47 -8.07
CA SER A 186 -7.12 -17.38 -7.44
C SER A 186 -6.27 -16.36 -6.67
N LEU A 187 -4.93 -16.33 -6.78
CA LEU A 187 -4.19 -15.09 -6.43
C LEU A 187 -4.41 -14.02 -7.52
N VAL A 188 -5.67 -13.65 -7.72
CA VAL A 188 -6.05 -12.32 -8.18
C VAL A 188 -5.78 -11.41 -6.99
N ILE A 189 -4.53 -10.94 -6.90
CA ILE A 189 -4.19 -9.84 -6.01
C ILE A 189 -4.79 -8.62 -6.68
N ASP A 190 -6.05 -8.30 -6.40
CA ASP A 190 -6.67 -7.00 -6.72
C ASP A 190 -6.27 -6.39 -8.08
N GLU A 191 -6.71 -7.02 -9.19
CA GLU A 191 -6.39 -6.67 -10.59
C GLU A 191 -4.89 -6.66 -10.99
N SER A 192 -3.98 -6.88 -10.04
CA SER A 192 -2.55 -6.80 -10.24
C SER A 192 -1.99 -8.10 -10.84
N ARG A 193 -1.17 -7.94 -11.88
CA ARG A 193 -0.55 -9.07 -12.59
C ARG A 193 0.68 -9.54 -11.82
N ILE A 194 0.80 -10.84 -11.63
CA ILE A 194 2.03 -11.47 -11.12
C ILE A 194 3.18 -11.19 -12.09
N ARG A 195 4.25 -10.56 -11.58
CA ARG A 195 5.45 -10.17 -12.32
C ARG A 195 6.59 -11.16 -12.18
N SER A 196 6.74 -11.75 -11.00
CA SER A 196 7.79 -12.72 -10.72
C SER A 196 7.37 -13.61 -9.56
N ARG A 197 7.98 -14.79 -9.52
CA ARG A 197 7.78 -15.77 -8.47
C ARG A 197 9.13 -16.37 -8.10
N LEU A 198 9.36 -16.53 -6.80
CA LEU A 198 10.54 -17.20 -6.25
C LEU A 198 10.08 -18.21 -5.20
N LYS A 199 10.42 -19.49 -5.38
CA LYS A 199 10.20 -20.50 -4.33
C LYS A 199 11.51 -20.73 -3.59
N VAL A 200 11.47 -20.61 -2.27
CA VAL A 200 12.57 -20.90 -1.36
C VAL A 200 12.04 -21.87 -0.32
N ASN A 201 12.47 -23.13 -0.38
CA ASN A 201 11.95 -24.20 0.49
C ASN A 201 10.40 -24.28 0.42
N ASN A 202 9.73 -24.20 1.58
CA ASN A 202 8.26 -24.22 1.70
C ASN A 202 7.61 -22.83 1.54
N GLN A 203 8.38 -21.80 1.19
CA GLN A 203 7.88 -20.44 0.98
C GLN A 203 7.88 -20.08 -0.51
N THR A 204 6.77 -19.53 -0.99
CA THR A 204 6.65 -18.96 -2.32
C THR A 204 6.44 -17.45 -2.21
N PHE A 205 7.40 -16.69 -2.73
CA PHE A 205 7.32 -15.24 -2.86
C PHE A 205 6.77 -14.88 -4.24
N VAL A 206 5.80 -13.98 -4.30
CA VAL A 206 5.12 -13.52 -5.51
C VAL A 206 5.17 -12.01 -5.56
N SER A 207 5.82 -11.43 -6.56
CA SER A 207 5.78 -9.98 -6.77
C SER A 207 4.66 -9.63 -7.76
N ALA A 208 3.84 -8.63 -7.44
CA ALA A 208 2.76 -8.14 -8.30
C ALA A 208 3.10 -6.80 -8.97
N THR A 209 2.32 -6.38 -9.98
CA THR A 209 2.43 -5.04 -10.61
C THR A 209 2.23 -3.90 -9.65
N SER A 210 1.52 -4.12 -8.53
CA SER A 210 1.30 -3.15 -7.46
C SER A 210 2.55 -2.88 -6.62
N ALA A 211 3.70 -3.48 -6.94
CA ALA A 211 4.91 -3.48 -6.12
C ALA A 211 4.76 -4.17 -4.75
N GLN A 212 3.66 -4.90 -4.55
CA GLN A 212 3.50 -5.82 -3.44
C GLN A 212 4.27 -7.12 -3.70
N VAL A 213 4.86 -7.66 -2.66
CA VAL A 213 5.51 -8.97 -2.60
C VAL A 213 4.76 -9.80 -1.58
N LEU A 214 4.11 -10.87 -2.02
CA LEU A 214 3.37 -11.77 -1.15
C LEU A 214 4.20 -13.00 -0.84
N GLU A 215 4.22 -13.42 0.41
CA GLU A 215 4.76 -14.70 0.86
C GLU A 215 3.62 -15.66 1.15
N LEU A 216 3.70 -16.83 0.51
CA LEU A 216 2.80 -17.96 0.67
C LEU A 216 3.61 -19.09 1.30
N THR A 217 3.20 -19.60 2.44
CA THR A 217 3.81 -20.81 3.01
C THR A 217 2.96 -22.01 2.62
N ASP A 218 3.56 -23.05 2.04
CA ASP A 218 2.84 -24.21 1.50
C ASP A 218 1.89 -24.87 2.53
N ASP A 219 2.25 -24.80 3.82
CA ASP A 219 1.50 -25.39 4.94
C ASP A 219 0.60 -24.38 5.71
N SER A 220 0.48 -23.13 5.24
CA SER A 220 -0.28 -22.08 5.91
C SER A 220 -1.24 -21.36 4.95
N PRO A 221 -2.50 -21.15 5.35
CA PRO A 221 -3.42 -20.31 4.57
C PRO A 221 -3.09 -18.81 4.69
N ARG A 222 -2.13 -18.42 5.54
CA ARG A 222 -1.77 -17.01 5.74
C ARG A 222 -0.87 -16.52 4.61
N VAL A 223 -1.25 -15.38 4.02
CA VAL A 223 -0.46 -14.65 3.04
C VAL A 223 0.15 -13.44 3.75
N THR A 224 1.48 -13.34 3.77
CA THR A 224 2.16 -12.16 4.29
C THR A 224 2.46 -11.21 3.14
N SER A 225 2.01 -9.95 3.21
CA SER A 225 2.35 -8.93 2.22
C SER A 225 3.55 -8.11 2.68
N TYR A 226 4.47 -7.86 1.75
CA TYR A 226 5.67 -7.05 1.87
C TYR A 226 5.66 -5.99 0.77
N GLY A 227 6.16 -4.77 1.04
CA GLY A 227 6.31 -3.72 0.04
C GLY A 227 5.68 -2.38 0.44
N ARG A 228 5.74 -1.40 -0.47
CA ARG A 228 5.12 -0.08 -0.26
C ARG A 228 3.63 -0.18 -0.50
N THR A 229 2.88 -0.41 0.58
CA THR A 229 1.42 -0.28 0.55
C THR A 229 1.05 1.21 0.53
N ARG A 230 0.04 1.59 -0.27
CA ARG A 230 -0.44 2.97 -0.33
C ARG A 230 -1.02 3.40 1.02
N LEU A 231 -0.66 4.60 1.48
CA LEU A 231 -1.31 5.23 2.63
C LEU A 231 -2.74 5.64 2.24
N ILE A 232 -3.73 5.16 3.00
CA ILE A 232 -5.13 5.53 2.83
C ILE A 232 -5.47 6.74 3.70
N SER A 233 -5.16 6.66 4.99
CA SER A 233 -5.56 7.65 5.99
C SER A 233 -4.55 7.66 7.13
N ALA A 234 -4.43 8.80 7.81
CA ALA A 234 -3.58 8.93 8.99
C ALA A 234 -4.24 9.86 10.01
N THR A 235 -3.95 9.62 11.28
CA THR A 235 -4.44 10.44 12.40
C THR A 235 -3.38 10.46 13.49
N GLY A 236 -3.19 11.59 14.17
CA GLY A 236 -2.23 11.73 15.26
C GLY A 236 -2.93 12.12 16.56
N ASN A 237 -2.23 11.99 17.68
CA ASN A 237 -2.73 12.49 18.95
C ASN A 237 -2.54 14.01 19.08
N GLN A 238 -3.29 14.63 20.01
CA GLN A 238 -3.26 16.08 20.19
C GLN A 238 -1.88 16.63 20.60
N GLN A 239 -1.09 15.82 21.32
CA GLN A 239 0.25 16.18 21.78
C GLN A 239 1.30 16.06 20.67
N GLY A 240 0.97 15.48 19.50
CA GLY A 240 1.91 15.26 18.39
C GLY A 240 3.02 14.26 18.72
N THR A 241 2.78 13.37 19.68
CA THR A 241 3.74 12.34 20.12
C THR A 241 3.50 10.98 19.50
N ALA A 242 2.36 10.78 18.84
CA ALA A 242 2.06 9.54 18.14
C ALA A 242 1.24 9.79 16.85
N LEU A 243 1.47 8.93 15.86
CA LEU A 243 0.78 8.93 14.56
C LEU A 243 0.33 7.51 14.23
N TRP A 244 -0.90 7.37 13.76
CA TRP A 244 -1.45 6.13 13.22
C TRP A 244 -1.65 6.29 11.72
N ALA A 245 -1.26 5.26 10.97
CA ALA A 245 -1.36 5.21 9.52
C ALA A 245 -2.10 3.94 9.10
N LEU A 246 -3.20 4.12 8.35
CA LEU A 246 -3.93 3.05 7.69
C LEU A 246 -3.38 2.86 6.26
N LEU A 247 -3.00 1.63 5.93
CA LEU A 247 -2.52 1.27 4.61
C LEU A 247 -3.60 0.48 3.83
N GLU A 248 -3.46 0.44 2.51
CA GLU A 248 -4.36 -0.24 1.56
C GLU A 248 -4.57 -1.74 1.81
N ASP A 249 -3.59 -2.42 2.39
CA ASP A 249 -3.71 -3.82 2.84
C ASP A 249 -4.49 -3.97 4.16
N GLY A 250 -5.06 -2.88 4.67
CA GLY A 250 -5.78 -2.81 5.94
C GLY A 250 -4.88 -2.80 7.17
N SER A 251 -3.55 -2.85 7.03
CA SER A 251 -2.66 -2.76 8.18
C SER A 251 -2.67 -1.35 8.77
N ILE A 252 -2.70 -1.29 10.11
CA ILE A 252 -2.56 -0.03 10.84
C ILE A 252 -1.20 -0.03 11.53
N TRP A 253 -0.46 1.05 11.33
CA TRP A 253 0.85 1.26 11.90
C TRP A 253 0.82 2.45 12.85
N LYS A 254 1.38 2.29 14.04
CA LYS A 254 1.59 3.35 15.02
C LYS A 254 3.06 3.77 14.98
N PHE A 255 3.31 5.06 14.87
CA PHE A 255 4.62 5.67 15.05
C PHE A 255 4.61 6.42 16.37
N ALA A 256 5.51 6.05 17.28
CA ALA A 256 5.72 6.80 18.50
C ALA A 256 6.91 7.75 18.30
N VAL A 257 6.68 9.05 18.48
CA VAL A 257 7.72 10.06 18.56
C VAL A 257 8.32 9.95 19.96
N SER A 258 9.41 9.18 20.11
CA SER A 258 10.23 9.29 21.32
C SER A 258 10.70 10.75 21.43
N LYS A 259 10.76 11.29 22.66
CA LYS A 259 11.32 12.63 22.88
C LYS A 259 12.63 12.72 22.10
N LEU A 260 12.74 13.71 21.22
CA LEU A 260 13.96 14.12 20.54
C LEU A 260 14.99 14.63 21.58
N THR A 261 15.35 13.81 22.56
CA THR A 261 16.55 14.04 23.36
C THR A 261 17.73 13.67 22.48
N ALA A 262 18.73 14.55 22.42
CA ALA A 262 19.89 14.45 21.53
C ALA A 262 20.70 13.12 21.63
N GLU A 263 20.36 12.24 22.58
CA GLU A 263 21.06 10.99 22.85
C GLU A 263 20.17 9.72 22.80
N ALA A 264 18.94 9.75 22.27
CA ALA A 264 18.11 8.54 22.15
C ALA A 264 17.59 8.28 20.74
N ASP A 265 17.97 7.11 20.23
CA ASP A 265 17.60 6.53 18.94
C ASP A 265 16.09 6.48 18.68
N SER A 266 15.77 6.85 17.44
CA SER A 266 14.62 6.48 16.61
C SER A 266 13.24 6.37 17.27
N GLY A 267 12.35 7.31 16.95
CA GLY A 267 10.92 7.00 16.88
C GLY A 267 10.72 5.75 16.01
N GLY A 268 9.86 4.84 16.46
CA GLY A 268 9.70 3.52 15.88
C GLY A 268 8.31 3.33 15.28
N TRP A 269 8.25 2.78 14.07
CA TRP A 269 7.01 2.28 13.49
C TRP A 269 6.71 0.88 14.04
N THR A 270 5.55 0.70 14.64
CA THR A 270 5.03 -0.59 15.11
C THR A 270 3.73 -0.92 14.40
N ARG A 271 3.69 -2.07 13.73
CA ARG A 271 2.45 -2.59 13.14
C ARG A 271 1.55 -3.11 14.26
N LEU A 272 0.29 -2.66 14.27
CA LEU A 272 -0.71 -3.14 15.22
C LEU A 272 -1.18 -4.56 14.86
N GLY A 273 -1.59 -5.32 15.87
CA GLY A 273 -1.95 -6.74 15.75
C GLY A 273 -3.27 -7.03 15.03
N TYR A 274 -3.96 -6.00 14.52
CA TYR A 274 -5.26 -6.08 13.87
C TYR A 274 -5.26 -5.35 12.52
N SER A 275 -6.25 -5.66 11.69
CA SER A 275 -6.39 -5.11 10.35
C SER A 275 -7.78 -4.53 10.12
N ALA A 276 -7.84 -3.43 9.39
CA ALA A 276 -9.05 -2.76 8.93
C ALA A 276 -9.14 -2.85 7.39
N LEU A 277 -9.15 -4.06 6.84
CA LEU A 277 -9.21 -4.26 5.39
C LEU A 277 -10.49 -3.65 4.82
N GLY A 278 -10.35 -2.83 3.77
CA GLY A 278 -11.44 -2.10 3.14
C GLY A 278 -11.79 -0.77 3.82
N ALA A 279 -11.19 -0.44 4.96
CA ALA A 279 -11.40 0.86 5.59
C ALA A 279 -10.88 1.99 4.70
N SER A 280 -11.64 3.09 4.65
CA SER A 280 -11.32 4.30 3.90
C SER A 280 -10.76 5.41 4.79
N GLN A 281 -10.97 5.34 6.10
CA GLN A 281 -10.54 6.38 7.04
C GLN A 281 -10.34 5.84 8.46
N ILE A 282 -9.36 6.42 9.16
CA ILE A 282 -9.21 6.30 10.62
C ILE A 282 -9.18 7.68 11.27
N SER A 283 -9.68 7.80 12.51
CA SER A 283 -9.62 9.04 13.29
C SER A 283 -9.60 8.74 14.78
N LEU A 284 -8.60 9.26 15.49
CA LEU A 284 -8.38 9.04 16.92
C LEU A 284 -9.17 10.05 17.76
N SER A 285 -9.74 9.60 18.89
CA SER A 285 -10.32 10.49 19.89
C SER A 285 -9.24 11.33 20.59
N PRO A 286 -9.60 12.52 21.10
CA PRO A 286 -8.68 13.38 21.86
C PRO A 286 -7.98 12.71 23.04
N ASP A 287 -8.70 11.85 23.77
CA ASP A 287 -8.16 11.08 24.90
C ASP A 287 -7.34 9.85 24.51
N GLU A 288 -7.21 9.58 23.20
CA GLU A 288 -6.53 8.42 22.63
C GLU A 288 -7.09 7.05 23.04
N ARG A 289 -8.29 6.99 23.63
CA ARG A 289 -8.90 5.72 24.07
C ARG A 289 -9.78 5.08 23.03
N GLN A 290 -10.15 5.82 21.99
CA GLN A 290 -11.04 5.36 20.94
C GLN A 290 -10.50 5.74 19.56
N MET A 291 -10.64 4.84 18.60
CA MET A 291 -10.37 5.11 17.19
C MET A 291 -11.63 4.78 16.39
N LEU A 292 -12.10 5.76 15.64
CA LEU A 292 -13.10 5.54 14.61
C LEU A 292 -12.43 4.96 13.38
N ILE A 293 -12.93 3.81 12.91
CA ILE A 293 -12.56 3.21 11.64
C ILE A 293 -13.81 3.23 10.75
N VAL A 294 -13.69 3.79 9.54
CA VAL A 294 -14.79 3.87 8.57
C VAL A 294 -14.50 2.95 7.39
N ASN A 295 -15.44 2.06 7.07
CA ASN A 295 -15.38 1.11 5.96
C ASN A 295 -16.68 1.16 5.17
N GLN A 296 -16.61 1.49 3.88
CA GLN A 296 -17.77 1.59 2.99
C GLN A 296 -18.93 2.42 3.57
N GLY A 297 -18.61 3.51 4.27
CA GLY A 297 -19.61 4.38 4.91
C GLY A 297 -20.15 3.85 6.25
N SER A 298 -19.67 2.72 6.78
CA SER A 298 -20.01 2.27 8.13
C SER A 298 -18.85 2.52 9.10
N GLY A 299 -19.14 3.07 10.28
CA GLY A 299 -18.17 3.35 11.33
C GLY A 299 -18.20 2.31 12.45
N ILE A 300 -17.01 2.01 12.99
CA ILE A 300 -16.83 1.24 14.22
C ILE A 300 -15.82 1.95 15.13
N LEU A 301 -16.10 1.98 16.43
CA LEU A 301 -15.17 2.45 17.45
C LEU A 301 -14.37 1.27 17.98
N VAL A 302 -13.05 1.40 18.00
CA VAL A 302 -12.13 0.38 18.52
C VAL A 302 -11.15 0.99 19.51
N ASP A 303 -10.58 0.14 20.35
CA ASP A 303 -9.41 0.46 21.15
C ASP A 303 -8.18 0.64 20.22
N PRO A 304 -7.50 1.79 20.23
CA PRO A 304 -6.43 2.12 19.26
C PRO A 304 -5.18 1.25 19.30
N ASP A 305 -4.95 0.51 20.39
CA ASP A 305 -3.75 -0.31 20.56
C ASP A 305 -4.04 -1.79 20.37
N SER A 306 -5.19 -2.27 20.88
CA SER A 306 -5.60 -3.68 20.79
C SER A 306 -6.52 -4.00 19.61
N GLY A 307 -7.20 -3.00 19.05
CA GLY A 307 -8.20 -3.18 17.99
C GLY A 307 -9.51 -3.81 18.48
N ARG A 308 -9.69 -3.93 19.79
CA ARG A 308 -10.93 -4.46 20.37
C ARG A 308 -12.09 -3.53 20.02
N SER A 309 -13.15 -4.06 19.43
CA SER A 309 -14.39 -3.31 19.20
C SER A 309 -14.96 -2.79 20.52
N LEU A 310 -15.24 -1.49 20.55
CA LEU A 310 -15.84 -0.78 21.69
C LEU A 310 -17.33 -0.55 21.44
N ALA A 311 -17.69 -0.09 20.24
CA ALA A 311 -19.07 0.18 19.84
C ALA A 311 -19.21 0.21 18.32
N GLU A 312 -20.38 -0.19 17.81
CA GLU A 312 -20.75 0.05 16.42
C GLU A 312 -21.33 1.45 16.28
N VAL A 313 -20.80 2.23 15.33
CA VAL A 313 -21.41 3.51 14.94
C VAL A 313 -22.46 3.24 13.86
N GLY A 314 -22.18 2.34 12.91
CA GLY A 314 -23.07 2.04 11.79
C GLY A 314 -22.91 3.02 10.63
N ALA A 315 -23.91 3.09 9.74
CA ALA A 315 -23.83 3.88 8.53
C ALA A 315 -23.74 5.40 8.82
N ILE A 316 -22.73 6.05 8.25
CA ILE A 316 -22.38 7.46 8.41
C ILE A 316 -21.84 8.02 7.09
N GLN A 317 -22.15 9.30 6.82
CA GLN A 317 -21.57 10.07 5.72
C GLN A 317 -20.29 10.78 6.12
N ALA A 318 -20.25 11.29 7.36
CA ALA A 318 -19.07 11.91 7.94
C ALA A 318 -19.13 11.84 9.46
N ALA A 319 -17.96 12.00 10.08
CA ALA A 319 -17.83 12.12 11.51
C ALA A 319 -16.68 13.05 11.87
N ALA A 320 -16.76 13.69 13.02
CA ALA A 320 -15.71 14.54 13.57
C ALA A 320 -15.64 14.39 15.09
N TRP A 321 -14.44 14.28 15.64
CA TRP A 321 -14.23 14.33 17.08
C TRP A 321 -14.28 15.78 17.56
N ASP A 322 -14.87 15.99 18.73
CA ASP A 322 -14.82 17.26 19.43
C ASP A 322 -13.42 17.47 20.03
N PRO A 323 -12.64 18.47 19.60
CA PRO A 323 -11.30 18.69 20.13
C PRO A 323 -11.28 19.06 21.62
N GLY A 324 -12.40 19.56 22.17
CA GLY A 324 -12.51 19.99 23.56
C GLY A 324 -13.03 18.93 24.53
N SER A 325 -13.34 17.71 24.06
CA SER A 325 -13.89 16.63 24.87
C SER A 325 -13.12 15.33 24.66
N ASP A 326 -12.90 14.58 25.74
CA ASP A 326 -12.14 13.33 25.72
C ASP A 326 -12.61 12.34 24.62
N ALA A 327 -13.93 12.14 24.50
CA ALA A 327 -14.50 11.13 23.62
C ALA A 327 -15.91 11.47 23.09
N ARG A 328 -16.10 12.71 22.64
CA ARG A 328 -17.37 13.15 22.03
C ARG A 328 -17.26 13.19 20.51
N LEU A 329 -18.15 12.47 19.83
CA LEU A 329 -18.13 12.31 18.37
C LEU A 329 -19.40 12.90 17.74
N ALA A 330 -19.26 13.83 16.82
CA ALA A 330 -20.34 14.22 15.93
C ALA A 330 -20.40 13.27 14.74
N VAL A 331 -21.59 12.79 14.39
CA VAL A 331 -21.83 11.93 13.23
C VAL A 331 -22.98 12.48 12.40
N CYS A 332 -22.82 12.41 11.07
CA CYS A 332 -23.93 12.58 10.14
C CYS A 332 -24.29 11.20 9.58
N ARG A 333 -25.53 10.79 9.78
CA ARG A 333 -26.08 9.53 9.26
C ARG A 333 -26.34 9.61 7.76
N GLU A 334 -26.63 8.47 7.14
CA GLU A 334 -27.04 8.42 5.73
C GLU A 334 -28.35 9.15 5.45
N ASP A 335 -29.27 9.16 6.42
CA ASP A 335 -30.52 9.93 6.37
C ASP A 335 -30.33 11.43 6.67
N ARG A 336 -29.06 11.85 6.90
CA ARG A 336 -28.63 13.22 7.17
C ARG A 336 -29.10 13.80 8.49
N THR A 337 -29.47 12.94 9.42
CA THR A 337 -29.58 13.33 10.82
C THR A 337 -28.19 13.57 11.40
N LEU A 338 -28.06 14.63 12.19
CA LEU A 338 -26.85 14.94 12.94
C LEU A 338 -27.02 14.48 14.38
N GLU A 339 -26.07 13.69 14.86
CA GLU A 339 -26.06 13.16 16.21
C GLU A 339 -24.72 13.45 16.88
N ILE A 340 -24.78 13.69 18.19
CA ILE A 340 -23.61 13.71 19.07
C ILE A 340 -23.63 12.42 19.89
N LEU A 341 -22.55 11.66 19.80
CA LEU A 341 -22.31 10.44 20.57
C LEU A 341 -21.36 10.78 21.72
N SER A 342 -21.78 10.54 22.96
CA SER A 342 -20.99 10.81 24.17
C SER A 342 -21.34 9.79 25.26
N GLU A 343 -20.37 9.06 25.80
CA GLU A 343 -20.51 8.16 26.97
C GLU A 343 -21.82 7.35 27.04
N GLY A 344 -22.21 6.71 25.93
CA GLY A 344 -23.43 5.88 25.86
C GLY A 344 -24.74 6.66 25.71
N GLN A 345 -24.68 7.98 25.57
CA GLN A 345 -25.79 8.83 25.16
C GLN A 345 -25.66 9.24 23.70
N VAL A 346 -26.81 9.32 23.03
CA VAL A 346 -26.96 9.85 21.67
C VAL A 346 -27.88 11.05 21.75
N THR A 347 -27.39 12.20 21.32
CA THR A 347 -28.18 13.44 21.23
C THR A 347 -28.37 13.82 19.78
N THR A 348 -29.60 13.72 19.28
CA THR A 348 -29.95 14.18 17.94
C THR A 348 -30.07 15.70 17.94
N LEU A 349 -29.27 16.39 17.12
CA LEU A 349 -29.24 17.85 17.07
C LEU A 349 -30.37 18.46 16.24
N ALA A 350 -30.87 17.71 15.25
CA ALA A 350 -31.99 18.13 14.41
C ALA A 350 -32.87 16.95 14.04
N GLU A 351 -34.17 17.07 14.31
CA GLU A 351 -35.17 16.05 13.93
C GLU A 351 -35.49 16.04 12.42
N ARG A 352 -34.98 17.02 11.66
CA ARG A 352 -35.14 17.13 10.21
C ARG A 352 -33.79 17.24 9.52
N PRO A 353 -33.65 16.74 8.28
CA PRO A 353 -32.42 16.87 7.52
C PRO A 353 -32.09 18.36 7.31
N LEU A 354 -30.92 18.77 7.78
CA LEU A 354 -30.42 20.15 7.70
C LEU A 354 -30.02 20.56 6.27
N MET A 355 -29.74 19.56 5.44
CA MET A 355 -29.26 19.73 4.07
C MET A 355 -30.34 19.31 3.07
N SER A 356 -30.46 20.05 1.96
CA SER A 356 -31.37 19.73 0.86
C SER A 356 -31.10 18.34 0.28
N ALA A 357 -32.12 17.65 -0.23
CA ALA A 357 -32.03 16.26 -0.73
C ALA A 357 -30.90 16.00 -1.76
N ASP A 358 -30.45 17.03 -2.46
CA ASP A 358 -29.39 17.00 -3.47
C ASP A 358 -27.99 17.39 -2.95
N ALA A 359 -27.88 17.94 -1.73
CA ALA A 359 -26.61 18.31 -1.11
C ALA A 359 -25.83 17.07 -0.64
N LYS A 360 -24.54 17.05 -0.97
CA LYS A 360 -23.56 16.08 -0.51
C LYS A 360 -22.79 16.65 0.68
N LEU A 361 -22.77 15.95 1.80
CA LEU A 361 -21.90 16.33 2.92
C LEU A 361 -20.43 16.14 2.54
N VAL A 362 -19.63 17.16 2.81
CA VAL A 362 -18.18 17.15 2.55
C VAL A 362 -17.40 16.98 3.85
N GLN A 363 -17.75 17.74 4.89
CA GLN A 363 -17.01 17.75 6.14
C GLN A 363 -17.90 18.20 7.32
N LEU A 364 -17.59 17.66 8.50
CA LEU A 364 -18.07 18.13 9.80
C LEU A 364 -16.89 18.68 10.60
N SER A 365 -17.09 19.73 11.38
CA SER A 365 -16.07 20.27 12.30
C SER A 365 -16.72 20.97 13.48
N PHE A 366 -16.12 20.87 14.66
CA PHE A 366 -16.56 21.63 15.83
C PHE A 366 -16.04 23.07 15.75
N PHE A 367 -16.89 24.02 16.12
CA PHE A 367 -16.57 25.44 16.21
C PHE A 367 -16.94 25.95 17.61
N ASN A 368 -15.95 26.52 18.29
CA ASN A 368 -16.13 27.13 19.61
C ASN A 368 -16.18 28.64 19.45
N GLU A 369 -17.32 29.24 19.74
CA GLU A 369 -17.47 30.69 19.82
C GLU A 369 -17.12 31.16 21.23
N THR A 370 -15.99 31.84 21.33
CA THR A 370 -15.43 32.38 22.58
C THR A 370 -15.56 33.90 22.62
N TRP A 371 -15.67 34.48 23.81
CA TRP A 371 -15.79 35.92 24.00
C TRP A 371 -14.79 36.38 25.06
N GLU A 372 -14.17 37.55 24.86
CA GLU A 372 -13.30 38.15 25.87
C GLU A 372 -14.05 38.47 27.17
N ASN A 373 -15.35 38.74 27.07
CA ASN A 373 -16.19 38.97 28.24
C ASN A 373 -16.47 37.64 28.95
N PRO A 374 -15.93 37.39 30.16
CA PRO A 374 -16.12 36.14 30.88
C PRO A 374 -17.57 35.90 31.32
N ALA A 375 -18.44 36.93 31.22
CA ALA A 375 -19.88 36.78 31.48
C ALA A 375 -20.63 36.12 30.31
N LEU A 376 -20.04 36.06 29.11
CA LEU A 376 -20.62 35.36 27.97
C LEU A 376 -20.07 33.92 27.94
N PRO A 377 -20.92 32.89 28.04
CA PRO A 377 -20.45 31.52 27.99
C PRO A 377 -19.92 31.18 26.59
N THR A 378 -18.82 30.42 26.54
CA THR A 378 -18.39 29.77 25.30
C THR A 378 -19.54 28.93 24.76
N ARG A 379 -19.87 29.14 23.49
CA ARG A 379 -20.91 28.37 22.81
C ARG A 379 -20.31 27.48 21.76
N GLN A 380 -20.93 26.33 21.54
CA GLN A 380 -20.42 25.37 20.60
C GLN A 380 -21.40 25.10 19.46
N PHE A 381 -20.82 25.06 18.28
CA PHE A 381 -21.51 24.81 17.03
C PHE A 381 -20.84 23.65 16.31
N LEU A 382 -21.64 22.91 15.56
CA LEU A 382 -21.17 22.02 14.53
C LEU A 382 -21.20 22.78 13.21
N LEU A 383 -20.04 22.99 12.61
CA LEU A 383 -19.90 23.51 11.26
C LEU A 383 -20.12 22.36 10.27
N VAL A 384 -21.17 22.50 9.47
CA VAL A 384 -21.53 21.56 8.41
C VAL A 384 -21.13 22.15 7.07
N HIS A 385 -20.21 21.49 6.38
CA HIS A 385 -19.82 21.84 5.02
C HIS A 385 -20.43 20.86 4.03
N SER A 386 -21.25 21.36 3.12
CA SER A 386 -21.93 20.57 2.09
C SER A 386 -21.79 21.19 0.70
N GLU A 387 -21.96 20.37 -0.34
CA GLU A 387 -21.89 20.79 -1.74
C GLU A 387 -23.17 20.38 -2.49
N GLN A 388 -23.76 21.33 -3.20
CA GLN A 388 -24.84 21.11 -4.16
C GLN A 388 -24.30 21.13 -5.60
N ALA A 389 -25.17 21.05 -6.61
CA ALA A 389 -24.75 21.00 -8.01
C ALA A 389 -23.97 22.24 -8.48
N GLN A 390 -24.17 23.41 -7.86
CA GLN A 390 -23.60 24.68 -8.33
C GLN A 390 -22.78 25.45 -7.29
N HIS A 391 -22.95 25.18 -5.99
CA HIS A 391 -22.25 25.89 -4.93
C HIS A 391 -22.04 24.96 -3.71
N GLY A 392 -21.03 25.29 -2.91
CA GLY A 392 -20.84 24.79 -1.56
C GLY A 392 -21.55 25.67 -0.53
N ALA A 393 -21.74 25.13 0.66
CA ALA A 393 -22.51 25.75 1.73
C ALA A 393 -21.85 25.47 3.09
N LEU A 394 -21.69 26.52 3.90
CA LEU A 394 -21.32 26.44 5.31
C LEU A 394 -22.53 26.77 6.18
N GLN A 395 -22.80 25.91 7.16
CA GLN A 395 -23.90 26.08 8.12
C GLN A 395 -23.40 25.83 9.54
N PHE A 396 -23.73 26.74 10.47
CA PHE A 396 -23.49 26.54 11.89
C PHE A 396 -24.75 25.95 12.55
N VAL A 397 -24.59 24.80 13.20
CA VAL A 397 -25.67 24.11 13.93
C VAL A 397 -25.33 24.17 15.41
N ALA A 398 -26.16 24.84 16.20
CA ALA A 398 -25.95 24.91 17.65
C ALA A 398 -26.03 23.51 18.27
N ILE A 399 -25.08 23.18 19.15
CA ILE A 399 -25.09 21.93 19.90
C ILE A 399 -25.93 22.07 21.18
N ASP A 400 -25.94 23.25 21.78
CA ASP A 400 -26.73 23.57 22.98
C ASP A 400 -28.09 24.20 22.61
N ALA A 401 -29.12 23.94 23.44
CA ALA A 401 -30.42 24.57 23.29
C ALA A 401 -30.29 26.09 23.40
N ALA A 402 -30.51 26.79 22.28
CA ALA A 402 -30.37 28.24 22.25
C ALA A 402 -31.42 28.93 23.15
N PRO A 403 -31.09 30.06 23.79
CA PRO A 403 -32.11 30.87 24.46
C PRO A 403 -33.16 31.34 23.44
N GLU A 404 -34.41 31.48 23.89
CA GLU A 404 -35.64 31.75 23.10
C GLU A 404 -35.54 32.87 22.03
N LYS A 405 -34.50 33.71 22.04
CA LYS A 405 -34.26 34.74 21.02
C LYS A 405 -33.54 34.26 19.76
N ALA A 406 -32.91 33.09 19.75
CA ALA A 406 -32.31 32.52 18.53
C ALA A 406 -33.29 31.63 17.75
N ALA A 407 -34.45 31.30 18.35
CA ALA A 407 -35.45 30.40 17.79
C ALA A 407 -36.19 30.96 16.56
N SER A 408 -35.93 32.20 16.13
CA SER A 408 -36.57 32.81 14.96
C SER A 408 -35.71 32.83 13.69
N HIS A 409 -34.44 32.44 13.75
CA HIS A 409 -33.56 32.43 12.57
C HIS A 409 -33.34 30.98 12.12
N SER A 410 -33.81 30.65 10.92
CA SER A 410 -33.33 29.49 10.19
C SER A 410 -31.80 29.53 10.14
N PRO A 411 -31.08 28.39 10.22
CA PRO A 411 -29.62 28.39 10.06
C PRO A 411 -29.27 29.06 8.73
N GLU A 412 -28.75 30.28 8.77
CA GLU A 412 -28.33 30.96 7.55
C GLU A 412 -27.11 30.22 6.98
N THR A 413 -27.09 30.12 5.66
CA THR A 413 -26.08 29.39 4.91
C THR A 413 -25.18 30.38 4.21
N GLU A 414 -23.87 30.26 4.42
CA GLU A 414 -22.88 31.01 3.64
C GLU A 414 -22.50 30.20 2.39
N GLU A 415 -22.68 30.79 1.21
CA GLU A 415 -22.35 30.15 -0.06
C GLU A 415 -20.86 30.27 -0.35
N ILE A 416 -20.21 29.14 -0.60
CA ILE A 416 -18.79 29.06 -0.94
C ILE A 416 -18.59 28.32 -2.27
N PRO A 417 -17.47 28.48 -2.98
CA PRO A 417 -17.22 27.74 -4.21
C PRO A 417 -17.19 26.22 -3.99
N LEU A 418 -17.57 25.45 -5.01
CA LEU A 418 -17.43 23.99 -5.00
C LEU A 418 -15.97 23.57 -4.85
N GLY A 419 -15.71 22.44 -4.22
CA GLY A 419 -14.37 21.89 -4.02
C GLY A 419 -13.53 22.62 -2.98
N THR A 420 -14.15 23.50 -2.19
CA THR A 420 -13.50 24.26 -1.12
C THR A 420 -13.05 23.32 0.01
N ARG A 421 -11.88 23.59 0.60
CA ARG A 421 -11.44 22.95 1.86
C ARG A 421 -11.70 23.90 3.02
N VAL A 422 -12.03 23.36 4.19
CA VAL A 422 -12.41 24.16 5.36
C VAL A 422 -11.65 23.65 6.58
N ALA A 423 -11.13 24.57 7.39
CA ALA A 423 -10.56 24.28 8.69
C ALA A 423 -11.07 25.29 9.71
N VAL A 424 -11.30 24.84 10.94
CA VAL A 424 -11.76 25.68 12.05
C VAL A 424 -10.62 25.82 13.05
N SER A 425 -10.41 27.04 13.56
CA SER A 425 -9.45 27.28 14.62
C SER A 425 -9.92 26.63 15.93
N PRO A 426 -9.04 25.92 16.66
CA PRO A 426 -9.41 25.34 17.96
C PRO A 426 -9.49 26.38 19.09
N THR A 427 -8.87 27.55 18.93
CA THR A 427 -8.66 28.54 20.00
C THR A 427 -9.33 29.88 19.76
N GLU A 428 -9.66 30.20 18.51
CA GLU A 428 -10.14 31.52 18.10
C GLU A 428 -11.41 31.40 17.28
N ASN A 429 -12.18 32.48 17.20
CA ASN A 429 -13.42 32.58 16.42
C ASN A 429 -13.14 32.73 14.90
N ILE A 430 -12.23 31.90 14.38
CA ILE A 430 -11.72 31.97 13.02
C ILE A 430 -11.91 30.64 12.31
N LEU A 431 -12.28 30.70 11.04
CA LEU A 431 -12.20 29.58 10.11
C LEU A 431 -11.46 29.99 8.85
N VAL A 432 -10.91 28.99 8.17
CA VAL A 432 -10.18 29.18 6.92
C VAL A 432 -10.85 28.36 5.85
N THR A 433 -11.10 29.00 4.72
CA THR A 433 -11.54 28.31 3.51
C THR A 433 -10.43 28.38 2.47
N GLY A 434 -10.35 27.39 1.61
CA GLY A 434 -9.47 27.45 0.46
C GLY A 434 -10.15 26.98 -0.79
N ALA A 435 -10.27 27.92 -1.72
CA ALA A 435 -11.00 27.74 -2.96
C ALA A 435 -10.18 26.92 -3.97
N PRO A 436 -10.83 26.34 -5.00
CA PRO A 436 -10.14 25.64 -6.08
C PRO A 436 -9.08 26.48 -6.81
N GLY A 437 -9.21 27.81 -6.80
CA GLY A 437 -8.23 28.75 -7.35
C GLY A 437 -6.99 28.97 -6.49
N GLY A 438 -6.82 28.22 -5.40
CA GLY A 438 -5.64 28.33 -4.52
C GLY A 438 -5.65 29.55 -3.60
N THR A 439 -6.69 30.37 -3.62
CA THR A 439 -6.91 31.43 -2.63
C THR A 439 -7.30 30.79 -1.31
N VAL A 440 -6.58 31.12 -0.25
CA VAL A 440 -6.89 30.75 1.12
C VAL A 440 -7.49 31.98 1.79
N ALA A 441 -8.77 31.95 2.16
CA ALA A 441 -9.46 33.06 2.80
C ALA A 441 -9.62 32.79 4.30
N VAL A 442 -9.34 33.80 5.12
CA VAL A 442 -9.48 33.76 6.57
C VAL A 442 -10.75 34.52 6.97
N TRP A 443 -11.57 33.92 7.83
CA TRP A 443 -12.89 34.41 8.18
C TRP A 443 -13.04 34.50 9.68
N PHE A 444 -13.64 35.59 10.17
CA PHE A 444 -14.17 35.67 11.52
C PHE A 444 -15.60 35.15 11.53
N ALA A 445 -15.97 34.37 12.53
CA ALA A 445 -17.34 33.89 12.69
C ALA A 445 -17.81 34.07 14.14
N ALA A 446 -18.99 34.64 14.34
CA ALA A 446 -19.62 34.76 15.64
C ALA A 446 -21.10 34.41 15.53
N PRO A 447 -21.47 33.12 15.37
CA PRO A 447 -22.82 32.70 14.98
C PRO A 447 -23.93 33.16 15.93
N THR A 448 -23.62 33.52 17.18
CA THR A 448 -24.61 34.11 18.10
C THR A 448 -24.89 35.58 17.84
N HIS A 449 -23.92 36.30 17.27
CA HIS A 449 -24.02 37.74 17.00
C HIS A 449 -24.31 38.03 15.53
N ASP A 450 -23.57 37.38 14.64
CA ASP A 450 -23.71 37.47 13.19
C ASP A 450 -23.76 36.04 12.61
N PRO A 451 -24.88 35.62 12.01
CA PRO A 451 -24.99 34.28 11.43
C PRO A 451 -24.06 34.09 10.22
N LYS A 452 -23.55 35.17 9.61
CA LYS A 452 -22.65 35.09 8.45
C LYS A 452 -21.19 35.33 8.85
N PRO A 453 -20.26 34.46 8.45
CA PRO A 453 -18.84 34.72 8.60
C PRO A 453 -18.42 35.98 7.83
N GLN A 454 -17.55 36.78 8.44
CA GLN A 454 -16.94 37.93 7.80
C GLN A 454 -15.52 37.57 7.33
N GLN A 455 -15.25 37.70 6.03
CA GLN A 455 -13.89 37.56 5.50
C GLN A 455 -13.00 38.67 6.05
N LEU A 456 -11.86 38.29 6.64
CA LEU A 456 -10.88 39.23 7.18
C LEU A 456 -9.84 39.59 6.12
N PHE A 457 -9.20 38.58 5.52
CA PHE A 457 -8.15 38.75 4.51
C PHE A 457 -7.85 37.42 3.80
N ASP A 458 -7.09 37.52 2.70
CA ASP A 458 -6.61 36.38 1.92
C ASP A 458 -5.12 36.10 2.14
N LEU A 459 -4.75 34.83 2.09
CA LEU A 459 -3.39 34.33 2.11
C LEU A 459 -3.02 33.85 0.71
N GLU A 460 -2.19 34.64 0.02
CA GLU A 460 -1.75 34.35 -1.33
C GLU A 460 -0.43 33.55 -1.34
N GLY A 461 -0.40 32.42 -2.05
CA GLY A 461 0.83 31.64 -2.22
C GLY A 461 0.72 30.44 -3.15
N HIS A 462 -0.47 29.85 -3.23
CA HIS A 462 -0.73 28.67 -4.07
C HIS A 462 -1.00 28.97 -5.55
N ARG A 463 -0.81 30.21 -6.03
CA ARG A 463 -0.71 30.57 -7.47
C ARG A 463 -1.74 29.90 -8.40
N GLY A 464 -3.01 29.81 -8.03
CA GLY A 464 -4.04 29.21 -8.89
C GLY A 464 -4.24 27.69 -8.73
N GLU A 465 -3.43 27.01 -7.92
CA GLU A 465 -3.50 25.55 -7.77
C GLU A 465 -4.48 25.14 -6.66
N GLN A 466 -5.27 24.10 -6.92
CA GLN A 466 -6.25 23.58 -5.99
C GLN A 466 -5.58 23.07 -4.71
N LEU A 467 -6.17 23.42 -3.56
CA LEU A 467 -5.73 22.92 -2.27
C LEU A 467 -6.20 21.49 -2.05
N THR A 468 -5.27 20.67 -1.55
CA THR A 468 -5.52 19.30 -1.15
C THR A 468 -5.82 19.19 0.34
N CYS A 469 -5.25 20.09 1.16
CA CYS A 469 -5.42 20.10 2.61
C CYS A 469 -5.29 21.52 3.19
N ILE A 470 -6.06 21.80 4.24
CA ILE A 470 -5.93 22.97 5.13
C ILE A 470 -6.13 22.45 6.56
N THR A 471 -5.28 22.86 7.49
CA THR A 471 -5.44 22.53 8.92
C THR A 471 -4.86 23.63 9.79
N PHE A 472 -5.35 23.72 11.02
CA PHE A 472 -4.72 24.49 12.08
C PHE A 472 -3.75 23.61 12.88
N SER A 473 -2.75 24.23 13.51
CA SER A 473 -2.06 23.67 14.66
C SER A 473 -3.00 23.58 15.86
N SER A 474 -2.71 22.69 16.81
CA SER A 474 -3.55 22.51 18.02
C SER A 474 -3.60 23.75 18.91
N ASP A 475 -2.59 24.62 18.84
CA ASP A 475 -2.57 25.93 19.51
C ASP A 475 -3.26 27.06 18.71
N GLY A 476 -3.78 26.77 17.51
CA GLY A 476 -4.44 27.72 16.61
C GLY A 476 -3.53 28.76 15.94
N ARG A 477 -2.22 28.78 16.24
CA ARG A 477 -1.30 29.85 15.81
C ARG A 477 -0.77 29.69 14.38
N THR A 478 -0.88 28.49 13.83
CA THR A 478 -0.33 28.16 12.51
C THR A 478 -1.42 27.56 11.64
N ILE A 479 -1.58 28.10 10.45
CA ILE A 479 -2.37 27.45 9.39
C ILE A 479 -1.40 26.73 8.48
N VAL A 480 -1.65 25.46 8.18
CA VAL A 480 -0.88 24.68 7.22
C VAL A 480 -1.75 24.37 6.02
N THR A 481 -1.25 24.65 4.83
CA THR A 481 -1.95 24.41 3.57
C THR A 481 -1.07 23.64 2.60
N ALA A 482 -1.68 22.75 1.81
CA ALA A 482 -1.01 22.00 0.76
C ALA A 482 -1.83 22.00 -0.53
N ASP A 483 -1.16 21.96 -1.68
CA ASP A 483 -1.80 21.93 -3.00
C ASP A 483 -1.48 20.68 -3.83
N THR A 484 -2.11 20.58 -5.01
CA THR A 484 -1.92 19.50 -5.98
C THR A 484 -0.54 19.47 -6.63
N LYS A 485 0.31 20.49 -6.43
CA LYS A 485 1.70 20.55 -6.88
C LYS A 485 2.69 20.25 -5.76
N ASN A 486 2.21 19.70 -4.64
CA ASN A 486 3.01 19.37 -3.46
C ASN A 486 3.71 20.58 -2.84
N ARG A 487 3.20 21.80 -3.05
CA ARG A 487 3.66 22.95 -2.26
C ARG A 487 2.93 22.97 -0.94
N LEU A 488 3.71 23.15 0.12
CA LEU A 488 3.22 23.27 1.48
C LEU A 488 3.60 24.64 2.01
N PHE A 489 2.64 25.35 2.59
CA PHE A 489 2.86 26.61 3.28
C PHE A 489 2.44 26.46 4.74
N ALA A 490 3.23 27.09 5.62
CA ALA A 490 2.87 27.31 7.00
C ALA A 490 2.73 28.82 7.20
N TRP A 491 1.50 29.25 7.49
CA TRP A 491 1.16 30.64 7.73
C TRP A 491 1.22 30.88 9.22
N LEU A 492 2.24 31.59 9.64
CA LEU A 492 2.48 31.96 11.03
C LEU A 492 1.93 33.36 11.24
N SER A 493 1.08 33.53 12.26
CA SER A 493 0.74 34.88 12.67
C SER A 493 1.95 35.52 13.37
N ARG A 494 2.35 36.72 12.92
CA ARG A 494 3.43 37.50 13.56
C ARG A 494 2.97 38.21 14.83
N ASP A 495 1.68 38.49 14.92
CA ASP A 495 1.01 38.88 16.15
C ASP A 495 0.24 37.66 16.68
N PRO A 496 0.31 37.29 17.96
CA PRO A 496 -0.73 36.42 18.50
C PRO A 496 -2.07 37.06 18.13
N LEU A 497 -2.92 36.34 17.40
CA LEU A 497 -4.22 36.83 16.94
C LEU A 497 -5.08 37.00 18.20
N VAL A 498 -4.95 38.19 18.80
CA VAL A 498 -5.58 38.65 20.05
C VAL A 498 -5.09 37.94 21.33
N GLY A 499 -4.49 38.73 22.24
CA GLY A 499 -4.46 38.42 23.67
C GLY A 499 -3.19 37.79 24.26
N THR A 500 -2.06 38.51 24.25
CA THR A 500 -1.14 38.44 25.40
C THR A 500 -0.93 39.85 25.95
N THR A 501 -1.29 40.04 27.21
CA THR A 501 -0.97 41.24 27.97
C THR A 501 0.54 41.47 27.99
N PRO A 502 1.02 42.70 27.82
CA PRO A 502 2.45 43.00 27.84
C PRO A 502 2.98 43.00 29.28
N THR A 503 3.31 41.83 29.79
CA THR A 503 4.16 41.58 30.97
C THR A 503 4.74 40.18 30.76
N GLU A 504 6.02 39.90 30.54
CA GLU A 504 7.26 40.55 30.94
C GLU A 504 8.34 40.35 29.85
N ARG A 505 9.18 41.38 29.72
CA ARG A 505 10.50 41.51 29.05
C ARG A 505 11.05 40.41 28.13
#